data_AF-A0AAP9J0Y4-F1
#
_entry.id   AF-A0AAP9J0Y4-F1
#
_cell.length_a   1.000
_cell.length_b   1.000
_cell.length_c   1.000
_cell.angle_alpha   90.00
_cell.angle_beta   90.00
_cell.angle_gamma   90.00
#
_symmetry.space_group_name_H-M   'P 1'
#
loop_
_entity.id
_entity.type
_entity.pdbx_description
1 polymer ?
#
loop_
_entity_poly.entity_id
_entity_poly.type
_entity_poly.pdbx_seq_one_letter_code
_entity_poly.pdbx_strand_id
1 'polypeptide(L)'
;MNAFTLKLLALALMLLDHIHFYFPDSPDWFHSAGRLAAPIFFFFAAEGYAHTRDIRRYMLRMFIFALVMAAGSELLTLAMPGGTIDNNIFLSLFAALVLMAALDWARSSGQTAGGILICGTIMGAMFFVEYGLLAVSMAIVFHLLRGTKAMMPAFILSSLVLSLAPYAHVHREEMWTAHYLFVVNPQWMMIFAIPLIMAYNRERGPDQPWAKYVFYFFYPLHVWILYAISWLAAA
;
A
#
# COMPACT_ATOMS: atom_id res chain seq x y z
N MET A 1 -10.01 -12.90 13.62
CA MET A 1 -9.05 -13.23 12.55
C MET A 1 -7.66 -12.80 13.00
N ASN A 2 -6.64 -13.66 12.92
CA ASN A 2 -5.28 -13.27 13.32
C ASN A 2 -4.55 -12.50 12.20
N ALA A 3 -3.39 -11.91 12.53
CA ALA A 3 -2.63 -11.07 11.60
C ALA A 3 -2.20 -11.82 10.34
N PHE A 4 -1.76 -13.07 10.48
CA PHE A 4 -1.37 -13.91 9.35
C PHE A 4 -2.53 -14.13 8.37
N THR A 5 -3.70 -14.51 8.87
CA THR A 5 -4.90 -14.72 8.03
C THR A 5 -5.33 -13.44 7.33
N LEU A 6 -5.34 -12.31 8.03
CA LEU A 6 -5.72 -11.02 7.42
C LEU A 6 -4.70 -10.56 6.36
N LYS A 7 -3.40 -10.76 6.59
CA LYS A 7 -2.37 -10.48 5.57
C LYS A 7 -2.47 -11.40 4.37
N LEU A 8 -2.82 -12.68 4.58
CA LEU A 8 -3.04 -13.61 3.48
C LEU A 8 -4.25 -13.20 2.64
N LEU A 9 -5.33 -12.75 3.27
CA LEU A 9 -6.48 -12.17 2.58
C LEU A 9 -6.06 -10.92 1.78
N ALA A 10 -5.30 -10.01 2.37
CA ALA A 10 -4.79 -8.82 1.67
C ALA A 10 -3.90 -9.19 0.48
N LEU A 11 -3.09 -10.25 0.60
CA LEU A 11 -2.23 -10.78 -0.46
C LEU A 11 -3.05 -11.35 -1.62
N ALA A 12 -4.13 -12.08 -1.31
CA ALA A 12 -5.05 -12.59 -2.32
C ALA A 12 -5.79 -11.46 -3.05
N LEU A 13 -6.25 -10.43 -2.32
CA LEU A 13 -6.88 -9.25 -2.92
C LEU A 13 -5.90 -8.49 -3.83
N MET A 14 -4.65 -8.30 -3.39
CA MET A 14 -3.60 -7.69 -4.19
C MET A 14 -3.26 -8.51 -5.44
N LEU A 15 -3.31 -9.85 -5.36
CA LEU A 15 -3.15 -10.70 -6.54
C LEU A 15 -4.27 -10.47 -7.55
N LEU A 16 -5.53 -10.40 -7.11
CA LEU A 16 -6.67 -10.10 -7.99
C LEU A 16 -6.48 -8.76 -8.70
N ASP A 17 -6.04 -7.75 -7.97
CA ASP A 17 -5.75 -6.42 -8.51
C ASP A 17 -4.74 -6.47 -9.67
N HIS A 18 -3.63 -7.17 -9.47
CA HIS A 18 -2.60 -7.30 -10.50
C HIS A 18 -3.01 -8.22 -11.65
N ILE A 19 -3.87 -9.22 -11.41
CA ILE A 19 -4.47 -9.99 -12.50
C ILE A 19 -5.27 -9.04 -13.39
N HIS A 20 -6.07 -8.13 -12.83
CA HIS A 20 -6.80 -7.15 -13.63
C HIS A 20 -5.90 -6.17 -14.37
N PHE A 21 -4.82 -5.72 -13.73
CA PHE A 21 -3.85 -4.84 -14.37
C PHE A 21 -3.18 -5.49 -15.61
N TYR A 22 -2.76 -6.76 -15.50
CA TYR A 22 -2.05 -7.46 -16.59
C TYR A 22 -2.96 -8.19 -17.59
N PHE A 23 -4.21 -8.45 -17.21
CA PHE A 23 -5.24 -9.11 -18.02
C PHE A 23 -6.55 -8.29 -17.95
N PRO A 24 -6.68 -7.25 -18.80
CA PRO A 24 -7.83 -6.34 -18.77
C PRO A 24 -9.19 -7.03 -19.04
N ASP A 25 -9.19 -8.20 -19.67
CA ASP A 25 -10.41 -9.01 -19.90
C ASP A 25 -10.95 -9.69 -18.63
N SER A 26 -10.21 -9.62 -17.52
CA SER A 26 -10.67 -10.14 -16.23
C SER A 26 -11.79 -9.28 -15.62
N PRO A 27 -12.63 -9.82 -14.71
CA PRO A 27 -13.76 -9.08 -14.16
C PRO A 27 -13.35 -7.78 -13.43
N ASP A 28 -14.01 -6.66 -13.73
CA ASP A 28 -13.72 -5.33 -13.14
C ASP A 28 -13.63 -5.32 -11.61
N TRP A 29 -14.42 -6.16 -10.94
CA TRP A 29 -14.44 -6.23 -9.48
C TRP A 29 -13.10 -6.72 -8.89
N PHE A 30 -12.22 -7.36 -9.67
CA PHE A 30 -10.88 -7.76 -9.23
C PHE A 30 -10.07 -6.54 -8.79
N HIS A 31 -10.09 -5.47 -9.58
CA HIS A 31 -9.41 -4.21 -9.25
C HIS A 31 -10.01 -3.57 -8.00
N SER A 32 -11.34 -3.49 -7.96
CA SER A 32 -12.09 -2.86 -6.87
C SER A 32 -11.93 -3.58 -5.54
N ALA A 33 -11.94 -4.91 -5.55
CA ALA A 33 -11.62 -5.73 -4.38
C ALA A 33 -10.13 -5.59 -3.99
N GLY A 34 -9.25 -5.47 -4.98
CA GLY A 34 -7.82 -5.25 -4.84
C GLY A 34 -7.45 -4.02 -4.02
N ARG A 35 -8.22 -2.93 -4.15
CA ARG A 35 -8.00 -1.67 -3.42
C ARG A 35 -7.95 -1.85 -1.89
N LEU A 36 -8.60 -2.87 -1.34
CA LEU A 36 -8.62 -3.14 0.10
C LEU A 36 -7.25 -3.60 0.64
N ALA A 37 -6.35 -4.10 -0.21
CA ALA A 37 -5.09 -4.67 0.21
C ALA A 37 -4.14 -3.63 0.84
N ALA A 38 -3.97 -2.46 0.20
CA ALA A 38 -3.03 -1.44 0.67
C ALA A 38 -3.36 -0.95 2.09
N PRO A 39 -4.60 -0.54 2.44
CA PRO A 39 -4.94 -0.16 3.81
C PRO A 39 -4.59 -1.21 4.86
N ILE A 40 -4.77 -2.50 4.55
CA ILE A 40 -4.42 -3.60 5.46
C ILE A 40 -2.89 -3.67 5.67
N PHE A 41 -2.10 -3.54 4.60
CA PHE A 41 -0.64 -3.53 4.72
C PHE A 41 -0.13 -2.29 5.46
N PHE A 42 -0.68 -1.11 5.21
CA PHE A 42 -0.33 0.11 5.95
C PHE A 42 -0.73 0.04 7.43
N PHE A 43 -1.91 -0.54 7.73
CA PHE A 43 -2.32 -0.80 9.11
C PHE A 43 -1.30 -1.70 9.83
N PHE A 44 -0.90 -2.81 9.21
CA PHE A 44 0.12 -3.68 9.78
C PHE A 44 1.52 -3.08 9.82
N ALA A 45 1.84 -2.12 8.95
CA ALA A 45 3.09 -1.38 9.04
C ALA A 45 3.10 -0.48 10.28
N ALA A 46 2.02 0.26 10.53
CA ALA A 46 1.87 1.07 11.75
C ALA A 46 1.83 0.20 13.02
N GLU A 47 1.17 -0.96 12.97
CA GLU A 47 1.16 -1.89 14.09
C GLU A 47 2.52 -2.55 14.32
N GLY A 48 3.23 -2.94 13.25
CA GLY A 48 4.58 -3.47 13.32
C GLY A 48 5.58 -2.44 13.85
N TYR A 49 5.44 -1.18 13.44
CA TYR A 49 6.21 -0.05 13.96
C TYR A 49 6.03 0.09 15.47
N ALA A 50 4.80 0.01 15.98
CA ALA A 50 4.48 0.15 17.40
C ALA A 50 5.07 -0.95 18.30
N HIS A 51 5.25 -2.16 17.76
CA HIS A 51 5.62 -3.34 18.54
C HIS A 51 7.04 -3.84 18.25
N THR A 52 7.73 -3.30 17.24
CA THR A 52 9.11 -3.70 16.95
C THR A 52 10.08 -3.09 17.96
N ARG A 53 11.06 -3.88 18.40
CA ARG A 53 12.16 -3.38 19.24
C ARG A 53 13.23 -2.65 18.42
N ASP A 54 13.34 -2.98 17.13
CA ASP A 54 14.34 -2.43 16.21
C ASP A 54 13.65 -1.97 14.92
N ILE A 55 13.34 -0.67 14.87
CA ILE A 55 12.72 -0.04 13.71
C ILE A 55 13.69 0.05 12.52
N ARG A 56 14.99 0.18 12.78
CA ARG A 56 16.01 0.29 11.71
C ARG A 56 16.08 -1.00 10.91
N ARG A 57 16.09 -2.16 11.58
CA ARG A 57 16.01 -3.46 10.90
C ARG A 57 14.70 -3.65 10.16
N TYR A 58 13.60 -3.09 10.66
CA TYR A 58 12.32 -3.18 9.94
C TYR A 58 12.36 -2.34 8.65
N MET A 59 12.77 -1.09 8.75
CA MET A 59 12.93 -0.19 7.60
C MET A 59 13.93 -0.75 6.57
N LEU A 60 15.10 -1.21 7.03
CA LEU A 60 16.11 -1.82 6.15
C LEU A 60 15.54 -3.01 5.38
N ARG A 61 14.70 -3.83 6.03
CA ARG A 61 14.05 -4.95 5.34
C ARG A 61 13.10 -4.47 4.25
N MET A 62 12.29 -3.44 4.49
CA MET A 62 11.40 -2.88 3.46
C MET A 62 12.22 -2.29 2.32
N PHE A 63 13.29 -1.56 2.65
CA PHE A 63 14.17 -0.96 1.67
C PHE A 63 14.88 -1.98 0.77
N ILE A 64 15.41 -3.06 1.36
CA ILE A 64 16.04 -4.15 0.59
C ILE A 64 15.02 -4.75 -0.39
N PHE A 65 13.80 -5.05 0.05
CA PHE A 65 12.77 -5.60 -0.85
C PHE A 65 12.28 -4.58 -1.88
N ALA A 66 12.29 -3.29 -1.57
CA ALA A 66 12.03 -2.23 -2.54
C ALA A 66 13.09 -2.20 -3.65
N LEU A 67 14.38 -2.35 -3.30
CA LEU A 67 15.47 -2.44 -4.27
C LEU A 67 15.40 -3.73 -5.09
N VAL A 68 15.10 -4.86 -4.46
CA VAL A 68 14.90 -6.15 -5.16
C VAL A 68 13.77 -6.03 -6.17
N MET A 69 12.64 -5.44 -5.76
CA MET A 69 11.51 -5.18 -6.65
C MET A 69 11.93 -4.29 -7.83
N ALA A 70 12.54 -3.13 -7.56
CA ALA A 70 12.96 -2.20 -8.61
C ALA A 70 13.97 -2.83 -9.59
N ALA A 71 15.00 -3.51 -9.09
CA ALA A 71 16.02 -4.12 -9.92
C ALA A 71 15.47 -5.29 -10.76
N GLY A 72 14.64 -6.15 -10.17
CA GLY A 72 14.05 -7.27 -10.89
C GLY A 72 13.01 -6.81 -11.93
N SER A 73 12.22 -5.79 -11.59
CA SER A 73 11.27 -5.15 -12.52
C SER A 73 11.96 -4.51 -13.72
N GLU A 74 13.06 -3.79 -13.48
CA GLU A 74 13.87 -3.18 -14.55
C GLU A 74 14.48 -4.27 -15.44
N LEU A 75 15.08 -5.31 -14.85
CA LEU A 75 15.68 -6.41 -15.59
C LEU A 75 14.67 -7.14 -16.48
N LEU A 76 13.46 -7.39 -15.98
CA LEU A 76 12.38 -8.00 -16.75
C LEU A 76 11.91 -7.11 -17.89
N THR A 77 11.75 -5.81 -17.62
CA THR A 77 11.34 -4.83 -18.63
C THR A 77 12.37 -4.71 -19.76
N LEU A 78 13.67 -4.81 -19.44
CA LEU A 78 14.75 -4.87 -20.43
C LEU A 78 14.75 -6.18 -21.23
N ALA A 79 14.47 -7.32 -20.57
CA ALA A 79 14.48 -8.64 -21.21
C ALA A 79 13.22 -8.90 -22.06
N MET A 80 12.08 -8.32 -21.69
CA MET A 80 10.76 -8.51 -22.30
C MET A 80 10.16 -7.14 -22.64
N PRO A 81 10.69 -6.45 -23.66
CA PRO A 81 10.23 -5.09 -23.99
C PRO A 81 8.77 -5.10 -24.46
N GLY A 82 7.99 -4.10 -24.05
CA GLY A 82 6.56 -3.99 -24.41
C GLY A 82 5.66 -3.40 -23.32
N GLY A 83 6.18 -3.23 -22.09
CA GLY A 83 5.48 -2.56 -20.99
C GLY A 83 6.42 -2.30 -19.82
N THR A 84 5.95 -1.58 -18.79
CA THR A 84 6.72 -1.26 -17.57
C THR A 84 6.12 -1.95 -16.34
N ILE A 85 6.95 -2.16 -15.31
CA ILE A 85 6.50 -2.62 -14.00
C ILE A 85 6.83 -1.53 -12.98
N ASP A 86 5.86 -0.65 -12.73
CA ASP A 86 6.06 0.56 -11.90
C ASP A 86 5.65 0.38 -10.43
N ASN A 87 4.94 -0.70 -10.10
CA ASN A 87 4.41 -0.95 -8.75
C ASN A 87 5.52 -1.38 -7.78
N ASN A 88 5.55 -0.77 -6.59
CA ASN A 88 6.52 -1.08 -5.55
C ASN A 88 5.98 -0.74 -4.15
N ILE A 89 5.07 -1.59 -3.65
CA ILE A 89 4.48 -1.42 -2.32
C ILE A 89 5.53 -1.38 -1.20
N PHE A 90 6.68 -2.06 -1.36
CA PHE A 90 7.75 -2.04 -0.37
C PHE A 90 8.38 -0.65 -0.23
N LEU A 91 8.52 0.09 -1.33
CA LEU A 91 8.99 1.47 -1.29
C LEU A 91 7.98 2.37 -0.57
N SER A 92 6.68 2.21 -0.84
CA SER A 92 5.62 2.95 -0.14
C SER A 92 5.58 2.64 1.35
N LEU A 93 5.71 1.37 1.74
CA LEU A 93 5.77 0.95 3.14
C LEU A 93 7.06 1.43 3.84
N PHE A 94 8.19 1.40 3.14
CA PHE A 94 9.44 2.00 3.64
C PHE A 94 9.26 3.49 3.93
N ALA A 95 8.74 4.25 2.95
CA ALA A 95 8.48 5.68 3.11
C ALA A 95 7.51 5.96 4.26
N ALA A 96 6.46 5.15 4.43
CA ALA A 96 5.54 5.23 5.55
C ALA A 96 6.25 5.04 6.91
N LEU A 97 7.13 4.05 7.03
CA LEU A 97 7.92 3.81 8.25
C LEU A 97 8.88 4.97 8.55
N VAL A 98 9.53 5.53 7.52
CA VAL A 98 10.40 6.69 7.67
C VAL A 98 9.59 7.92 8.10
N LEU A 99 8.39 8.13 7.54
CA LEU A 99 7.49 9.21 7.96
C LEU A 99 7.06 9.06 9.42
N MET A 100 6.65 7.87 9.84
CA MET A 100 6.31 7.60 11.25
C MET A 100 7.50 7.85 12.18
N ALA A 101 8.70 7.40 11.80
CA ALA A 101 9.93 7.64 12.55
C ALA A 101 10.28 9.13 12.65
N ALA A 102 10.15 9.88 11.55
CA ALA A 102 10.38 11.31 11.51
C ALA A 102 9.40 12.07 12.41
N LEU A 103 8.12 11.67 12.42
CA LEU A 103 7.09 12.25 13.29
C LEU A 103 7.41 12.01 14.77
N ASP A 104 7.79 10.79 15.14
CA ASP A 104 8.13 10.46 16.53
C ASP A 104 9.41 11.16 16.99
N TRP A 105 10.41 11.25 16.11
CA TRP A 105 11.64 11.99 16.38
C TRP A 105 11.36 13.49 16.57
N ALA A 106 10.54 14.09 15.70
CA ALA A 106 10.16 15.51 15.82
C ALA A 106 9.45 15.80 17.15
N ARG A 107 8.56 14.90 17.58
CA ARG A 107 7.83 15.01 18.84
C ARG A 107 8.71 14.83 20.07
N SER A 108 9.62 13.87 20.04
CA SER A 108 10.47 13.53 21.19
C SER A 108 11.66 14.46 21.37
N SER A 109 12.21 15.00 20.27
CA SER A 109 13.38 15.89 20.30
C SER A 109 13.05 17.36 20.57
N GLY A 110 11.79 17.77 20.40
CA GLY A 110 11.38 19.17 20.43
C GLY A 110 11.84 20.00 19.22
N GLN A 111 12.54 19.41 18.25
CA GLN A 111 12.99 20.09 17.02
C GLN A 111 11.87 20.19 15.98
N THR A 112 10.90 21.07 16.22
CA THR A 112 9.72 21.22 15.37
C THR A 112 10.06 21.60 13.93
N ALA A 113 10.96 22.58 13.73
CA ALA A 113 11.36 23.02 12.39
C ALA A 113 12.05 21.91 11.57
N GLY A 114 13.02 21.23 12.17
CA GLY A 114 13.70 20.09 11.53
C GLY A 114 12.74 18.94 11.23
N GLY A 115 11.82 18.66 12.17
CA GLY A 115 10.76 17.67 11.99
C GLY A 115 9.82 17.98 10.83
N ILE A 116 9.37 19.24 10.72
CA ILE A 116 8.51 19.72 9.63
C ILE A 116 9.22 19.58 8.29
N LEU A 117 10.50 19.98 8.20
CA LEU A 117 11.28 19.86 6.98
C LEU A 117 11.40 18.40 6.54
N ILE A 118 11.81 17.50 7.44
CA ILE A 118 11.96 16.08 7.12
C ILE A 118 10.64 15.45 6.70
N CYS A 119 9.56 15.69 7.47
CA CYS A 119 8.23 15.17 7.11
C CYS A 119 7.76 15.74 5.77
N GLY A 120 7.95 17.03 5.52
CA GLY A 120 7.62 17.68 4.25
C GLY A 120 8.39 17.09 3.07
N THR A 121 9.68 16.82 3.22
CA THR A 121 10.50 16.16 2.19
C THR A 121 10.02 14.74 1.92
N ILE A 122 9.72 13.95 2.95
CA ILE A 122 9.20 12.57 2.79
C ILE A 122 7.84 12.60 2.11
N MET A 123 6.93 13.48 2.55
CA MET A 123 5.61 13.64 1.92
C MET A 123 5.74 14.06 0.45
N GLY A 124 6.66 14.98 0.14
CA GLY A 124 7.01 15.36 -1.23
C GLY A 124 7.51 14.19 -2.06
N ALA A 125 8.42 13.38 -1.52
CA ALA A 125 8.91 12.17 -2.19
C ALA A 125 7.80 11.14 -2.41
N MET A 126 6.88 10.99 -1.44
CA MET A 126 5.77 10.05 -1.52
C MET A 126 4.78 10.37 -2.64
N PHE A 127 4.74 11.60 -3.19
CA PHE A 127 3.97 11.89 -4.40
C PHE A 127 4.39 11.07 -5.61
N PHE A 128 5.65 10.63 -5.66
CA PHE A 128 6.21 9.86 -6.78
C PHE A 128 6.23 8.36 -6.52
N VAL A 129 5.63 7.90 -5.42
CA VAL A 129 5.55 6.48 -5.05
C VAL A 129 4.11 6.00 -5.15
N GLU A 130 3.92 4.70 -5.32
CA GLU A 130 2.62 4.05 -5.37
C GLU A 130 1.70 4.49 -4.22
N TYR A 131 0.46 4.84 -4.58
CA TYR A 131 -0.59 5.41 -3.71
C TYR A 131 -0.39 6.86 -3.24
N GLY A 132 0.74 7.51 -3.49
CA GLY A 132 0.86 8.96 -3.33
C GLY A 132 0.47 9.50 -1.95
N LEU A 133 -0.39 10.53 -1.96
CA LEU A 133 -0.97 11.13 -0.75
C LEU A 133 -1.83 10.17 0.09
N LEU A 134 -2.40 9.12 -0.52
CA LEU A 134 -3.15 8.11 0.24
C LEU A 134 -2.21 7.26 1.11
N ALA A 135 -1.01 6.94 0.62
CA ALA A 135 0.00 6.27 1.44
C ALA A 135 0.39 7.13 2.66
N VAL A 136 0.59 8.43 2.44
CA VAL A 136 0.87 9.40 3.51
C VAL A 136 -0.27 9.44 4.51
N SER A 137 -1.52 9.57 4.05
CA SER A 137 -2.68 9.67 4.94
C SER A 137 -2.86 8.40 5.78
N MET A 138 -2.72 7.22 5.17
CA MET A 138 -2.80 5.94 5.87
C MET A 138 -1.70 5.79 6.94
N ALA A 139 -0.45 6.15 6.60
CA ALA A 139 0.66 6.12 7.55
C ALA A 139 0.39 7.02 8.76
N ILE A 140 -0.05 8.26 8.53
CA ILE A 140 -0.35 9.23 9.59
C ILE A 140 -1.54 8.76 10.43
N VAL A 141 -2.65 8.37 9.80
CA VAL A 141 -3.88 7.99 10.51
C VAL A 141 -3.64 6.74 11.36
N PHE A 142 -3.09 5.66 10.78
CA PHE A 142 -2.89 4.42 11.51
C PHE A 142 -1.79 4.51 12.58
N HIS A 143 -0.83 5.44 12.44
CA HIS A 143 0.18 5.68 13.46
C HIS A 143 -0.34 6.56 14.60
N LEU A 144 -0.83 7.76 14.27
CA LEU A 144 -1.15 8.79 15.25
C LEU A 144 -2.44 8.51 16.02
N LEU A 145 -3.43 7.90 15.36
CA LEU A 145 -4.73 7.62 15.95
C LEU A 145 -4.85 6.16 16.40
N ARG A 146 -3.76 5.39 16.38
CA ARG A 146 -3.72 3.97 16.74
C ARG A 146 -4.40 3.73 18.09
N GLY A 147 -5.36 2.81 18.11
CA GLY A 147 -6.07 2.42 19.34
C GLY A 147 -7.12 3.42 19.83
N THR A 148 -7.31 4.55 19.14
CA THR A 148 -8.37 5.52 19.45
C THR A 148 -9.60 5.26 18.60
N LYS A 149 -10.77 5.71 19.08
CA LYS A 149 -12.03 5.65 18.31
C LYS A 149 -12.00 6.54 17.05
N ALA A 150 -11.09 7.53 17.00
CA ALA A 150 -10.96 8.47 15.89
C ALA A 150 -10.25 7.89 14.66
N MET A 151 -9.52 6.78 14.81
CA MET A 151 -8.76 6.16 13.71
C MET A 151 -9.63 5.84 12.50
N MET A 152 -10.80 5.24 12.75
CA MET A 152 -11.71 4.80 11.70
C MET A 152 -12.34 5.96 10.92
N PRO A 153 -13.02 6.94 11.57
CA PRO A 153 -13.57 8.08 10.85
C PRO A 153 -12.49 8.92 10.15
N ALA A 154 -11.29 9.04 10.73
CA ALA A 154 -10.17 9.73 10.06
C ALA A 154 -9.69 9.00 8.81
N PHE A 155 -9.59 7.66 8.85
CA PHE A 155 -9.25 6.85 7.69
C PHE A 155 -10.32 6.94 6.60
N ILE A 156 -11.60 6.86 6.96
CA ILE A 156 -12.73 7.03 6.02
C ILE A 156 -12.65 8.40 5.36
N LEU A 157 -12.58 9.47 6.17
CA LEU A 157 -12.60 10.83 5.67
C LEU A 157 -11.40 11.11 4.75
N SER A 158 -10.19 10.77 5.20
CA SER A 158 -8.99 10.98 4.38
C SER A 158 -8.99 10.15 3.10
N SER A 159 -9.47 8.90 3.13
CA SER A 159 -9.59 8.07 1.93
C SER A 159 -10.55 8.69 0.94
N LEU A 160 -11.78 9.01 1.36
CA LEU A 160 -12.82 9.58 0.51
C LEU A 160 -12.39 10.92 -0.10
N VAL A 161 -11.83 11.83 0.72
CA VAL A 161 -11.40 13.15 0.25
C VAL A 161 -10.30 13.04 -0.79
N LEU A 162 -9.29 12.18 -0.56
CA LEU A 162 -8.16 12.06 -1.48
C LEU A 162 -8.50 11.24 -2.74
N SER A 163 -9.42 10.28 -2.66
CA SER A 163 -9.81 9.46 -3.81
C SER A 163 -10.87 10.11 -4.70
N LEU A 164 -11.76 10.92 -4.12
CA LEU A 164 -12.87 11.60 -4.83
C LEU A 164 -12.58 13.09 -5.07
N ALA A 165 -11.36 13.55 -4.86
CA ALA A 165 -10.97 14.90 -5.26
C ALA A 165 -11.07 15.02 -6.80
N PRO A 166 -11.61 16.13 -7.33
CA PRO A 166 -11.68 16.33 -8.78
C PRO A 166 -10.26 16.35 -9.37
N TYR A 167 -9.96 15.38 -10.23
CA TYR A 167 -8.77 15.46 -11.06
C TYR A 167 -9.01 16.52 -12.13
N ALA A 168 -8.08 17.47 -12.26
CA ALA A 168 -8.21 18.64 -13.14
C ALA A 168 -8.54 18.30 -14.61
N HIS A 169 -8.30 17.07 -15.03
CA HIS A 169 -8.47 16.58 -16.40
C HIS A 169 -9.76 15.80 -16.64
N VAL A 170 -10.53 15.44 -15.60
CA VAL A 170 -11.80 14.71 -15.76
C VAL A 170 -12.94 15.70 -15.85
N HIS A 171 -13.74 15.64 -16.92
CA HIS A 171 -14.95 16.44 -17.04
C HIS A 171 -15.88 16.13 -15.87
N ARG A 172 -16.34 17.15 -15.15
CA ARG A 172 -17.08 16.98 -13.87
C ARG A 172 -18.31 16.09 -14.00
N GLU A 173 -18.89 15.99 -15.19
CA GLU A 173 -20.09 15.20 -15.46
C GLU A 173 -19.80 13.69 -15.55
N GLU A 174 -18.59 13.30 -15.97
CA GLU A 174 -18.19 11.88 -16.09
C GLU A 174 -17.74 11.29 -14.75
N MET A 175 -17.26 12.14 -13.84
CA MET A 175 -16.68 11.75 -12.55
C MET A 175 -17.68 11.06 -11.60
N TRP A 176 -18.97 11.37 -11.73
CA TRP A 176 -20.01 10.83 -10.85
C TRP A 176 -20.77 9.64 -11.44
N THR A 177 -20.31 9.14 -12.59
CA THR A 177 -20.90 7.95 -13.21
C THR A 177 -20.52 6.69 -12.42
N ALA A 178 -21.39 5.68 -12.45
CA ALA A 178 -21.10 4.38 -11.83
C ALA A 178 -19.85 3.73 -12.45
N HIS A 179 -19.69 3.81 -13.77
CA HIS A 179 -18.51 3.30 -14.44
C HIS A 179 -17.23 3.95 -13.92
N TYR A 180 -17.21 5.28 -13.77
CA TYR A 180 -16.04 5.96 -13.23
C TYR A 180 -15.76 5.55 -11.77
N LEU A 181 -16.79 5.55 -10.91
CA LEU A 181 -16.60 5.28 -9.48
C LEU A 181 -16.24 3.82 -9.15
N PHE A 182 -16.69 2.86 -9.94
CA PHE A 182 -16.53 1.44 -9.63
C PHE A 182 -15.52 0.71 -10.53
N VAL A 183 -15.14 1.29 -11.67
CA VAL A 183 -14.20 0.67 -12.63
C VAL A 183 -12.96 1.54 -12.80
N VAL A 184 -13.13 2.83 -13.13
CA VAL A 184 -11.99 3.72 -13.45
C VAL A 184 -11.25 4.19 -12.18
N ASN A 185 -11.99 4.54 -11.14
CA ASN A 185 -11.45 5.04 -9.88
C ASN A 185 -12.15 4.40 -8.66
N PRO A 186 -11.95 3.09 -8.44
CA PRO A 186 -12.48 2.40 -7.27
C PRO A 186 -11.68 2.70 -5.99
N GLN A 187 -10.76 3.67 -6.02
CA GLN A 187 -9.83 3.93 -4.92
C GLN A 187 -10.52 4.25 -3.59
N TRP A 188 -11.70 4.88 -3.64
CA TRP A 188 -12.52 5.16 -2.46
C TRP A 188 -12.97 3.90 -1.72
N MET A 189 -13.01 2.74 -2.40
CA MET A 189 -13.42 1.44 -1.83
C MET A 189 -12.42 0.89 -0.81
N MET A 190 -11.25 1.52 -0.66
CA MET A 190 -10.32 1.28 0.46
C MET A 190 -10.99 1.30 1.84
N ILE A 191 -12.06 2.08 2.01
CA ILE A 191 -12.83 2.12 3.25
C ILE A 191 -13.41 0.75 3.64
N PHE A 192 -13.61 -0.16 2.70
CA PHE A 192 -14.10 -1.52 2.99
C PHE A 192 -13.02 -2.44 3.58
N ALA A 193 -11.78 -1.98 3.70
CA ALA A 193 -10.78 -2.65 4.52
C ALA A 193 -11.11 -2.58 6.03
N ILE A 194 -11.99 -1.66 6.44
CA ILE A 194 -12.34 -1.41 7.84
C ILE A 194 -12.95 -2.63 8.53
N PRO A 195 -14.03 -3.27 8.02
CA PRO A 195 -14.54 -4.49 8.62
C PRO A 195 -13.47 -5.57 8.82
N LEU A 196 -12.55 -5.71 7.87
CA LEU A 196 -11.45 -6.68 7.93
C LEU A 196 -10.44 -6.34 9.02
N ILE A 197 -10.06 -5.06 9.13
CA ILE A 197 -9.20 -4.55 10.21
C ILE A 197 -9.90 -4.66 11.57
N MET A 198 -11.22 -4.47 11.66
CA MET A 198 -11.97 -4.62 12.92
C MET A 198 -12.11 -6.08 13.36
N ALA A 199 -12.14 -7.02 12.41
CA ALA A 199 -12.16 -8.46 12.71
C ALA A 199 -10.81 -9.00 13.21
N TYR A 200 -9.76 -8.17 13.20
CA TYR A 200 -8.43 -8.56 13.66
C TYR A 200 -8.35 -8.61 15.20
N ASN A 201 -7.92 -9.74 15.74
CA ASN A 201 -7.92 -10.02 17.18
C ASN A 201 -6.57 -9.77 17.88
N ARG A 202 -5.60 -9.10 17.24
CA ARG A 202 -4.26 -8.82 17.79
C ARG A 202 -3.34 -10.02 17.96
N GLU A 203 -3.74 -11.20 17.51
CA GLU A 203 -2.87 -12.37 17.51
C GLU A 203 -2.02 -12.41 16.23
N ARG A 204 -0.77 -12.84 16.35
CA ARG A 204 0.16 -12.88 15.19
C ARG A 204 -0.20 -13.95 14.16
N GLY A 205 -0.78 -15.06 14.60
CA GLY A 205 -0.90 -16.28 13.80
C GLY A 205 0.32 -17.21 14.00
N PRO A 206 0.63 -18.10 13.03
CA PRO A 206 1.68 -19.12 13.19
C PRO A 206 3.06 -18.52 13.50
N ASP A 207 3.74 -19.07 14.51
CA ASP A 207 5.09 -18.64 14.94
C ASP A 207 6.21 -19.36 14.14
N GLN A 208 6.04 -19.43 12.83
CA GLN A 208 6.98 -20.12 11.94
C GLN A 208 7.73 -19.12 11.05
N PRO A 209 9.05 -19.27 10.84
CA PRO A 209 9.82 -18.32 10.02
C PRO A 209 9.27 -18.15 8.59
N TRP A 210 8.78 -19.22 7.97
CA TRP A 210 8.21 -19.20 6.61
C TRP A 210 7.00 -18.26 6.51
N ALA A 211 6.18 -18.17 7.57
CA ALA A 211 4.98 -17.33 7.60
C ALA A 211 5.32 -15.85 7.48
N LYS A 212 6.54 -15.44 7.86
CA LYS A 212 7.03 -14.07 7.66
C LYS A 212 7.51 -13.85 6.23
N TYR A 213 8.21 -14.82 5.64
CA TYR A 213 8.87 -14.67 4.34
C TYR A 213 7.92 -14.79 3.16
N VAL A 214 6.81 -15.50 3.29
CA VAL A 214 5.81 -15.61 2.22
C VAL A 214 5.37 -14.25 1.70
N PHE A 215 5.13 -13.27 2.59
CA PHE A 215 4.70 -11.93 2.20
C PHE A 215 5.78 -11.13 1.47
N TYR A 216 7.05 -11.43 1.73
CA TYR A 216 8.17 -10.73 1.10
C TYR A 216 8.46 -11.22 -0.30
N PHE A 217 8.42 -12.54 -0.49
CA PHE A 217 8.71 -13.14 -1.79
C PHE A 217 7.50 -13.18 -2.71
N PHE A 218 6.30 -13.36 -2.16
CA PHE A 218 5.11 -13.42 -2.98
C PHE A 218 4.93 -12.14 -3.78
N TYR A 219 5.11 -10.96 -3.17
CA TYR A 219 4.85 -9.69 -3.87
C TYR A 219 5.64 -9.52 -5.16
N PRO A 220 6.99 -9.55 -5.17
CA PRO A 220 7.73 -9.41 -6.42
C PRO A 220 7.43 -10.55 -7.38
N LEU A 221 7.37 -11.79 -6.88
CA LEU A 221 7.19 -12.98 -7.73
C LEU A 221 5.88 -12.95 -8.50
N HIS A 222 4.73 -12.68 -7.86
CA HIS A 222 3.47 -12.72 -8.60
C HIS A 222 3.36 -11.57 -9.61
N VAL A 223 3.89 -10.37 -9.31
CA VAL A 223 3.94 -9.27 -10.28
C VAL A 223 4.80 -9.65 -11.48
N TRP A 224 6.01 -10.16 -11.24
CA TRP A 224 6.93 -10.59 -12.30
C TRP A 224 6.39 -11.74 -13.14
N ILE A 225 5.74 -12.72 -12.50
CA ILE A 225 5.10 -13.85 -13.20
C ILE A 225 3.94 -13.36 -14.06
N LEU A 226 3.05 -12.50 -13.53
CA LEU A 226 1.93 -11.97 -14.30
C LEU A 226 2.40 -11.13 -15.48
N TYR A 227 3.44 -10.30 -15.29
CA TYR A 227 4.06 -9.55 -16.39
C TYR A 227 4.60 -10.48 -17.47
N ALA A 228 5.40 -11.48 -17.10
CA ALA A 228 5.98 -12.42 -18.06
C ALA A 228 4.90 -13.22 -18.82
N ILE A 229 3.84 -13.65 -18.15
CA ILE A 229 2.71 -14.34 -18.80
C ILE A 229 1.96 -13.39 -19.74
N SER A 230 1.68 -12.17 -19.31
CA SER A 230 1.01 -11.16 -20.13
C SER A 230 1.81 -10.83 -21.38
N TRP A 231 3.13 -10.67 -21.24
CA TRP A 231 4.04 -10.46 -22.37
C TRP A 231 4.05 -11.66 -23.33
N LEU A 232 4.14 -12.89 -22.82
CA LEU A 232 4.09 -14.12 -23.64
C LEU A 232 2.75 -14.31 -24.35
N ALA A 233 1.65 -13.86 -23.76
CA ALA A 233 0.33 -13.94 -24.38
C ALA A 233 0.14 -12.88 -25.48
N ALA A 234 0.91 -11.79 -25.44
CA ALA A 234 0.87 -10.71 -26.43
C ALA A 234 1.91 -10.86 -27.56
N ALA A 235 2.89 -11.75 -27.40
CA ALA A 235 3.94 -12.07 -28.38
C ALA A 235 3.48 -13.09 -29.43
#